data_AF-A0A3A5WHS6-F1
#
_entry.id   AF-A0A3A5WHS6-F1
#
_cell.length_a   1.000
_cell.length_b   1.000
_cell.length_c   1.000
_cell.angle_alpha   90.00
_cell.angle_beta   90.00
_cell.angle_gamma   90.00
#
_symmetry.space_group_name_H-M   'P 1'
#
loop_
_entity.id
_entity.type
_entity.pdbx_description
1 polymer ?
#
loop_
_entity_poly.entity_id
_entity_poly.type
_entity_poly.pdbx_seq_one_letter_code
_entity_poly.pdbx_strand_id
1 'polypeptide(L)'
;MQDLYDAILEVNYEHWIIENNLTTSFEDFRLEIDLMYRESYDQYPLWDSEMETHLDEIADIVGNAILESSTQTEEQVDSKIRKEEIKKQLLNHVELFLRYKSQRFEQEYPQNRRLKRKDVWNIQMVDFAAGDIEEDDAYIEAFQELVEEGYYKLVETGGDEKHDIFHVVEV
;
A
#
# COMPACT_ATOMS: atom_id res chain seq x y z
N MET A 1 5.82 4.04 -44.92
CA MET A 1 5.59 2.94 -43.94
C MET A 1 6.30 3.25 -42.64
N GLN A 2 7.60 3.56 -42.65
CA GLN A 2 8.31 3.97 -41.43
C GLN A 2 7.78 5.30 -40.85
N ASP A 3 7.56 6.32 -41.69
CA ASP A 3 6.97 7.59 -41.23
C ASP A 3 5.53 7.44 -40.69
N LEU A 4 4.80 6.41 -41.13
CA LEU A 4 3.43 6.13 -40.65
C LEU A 4 3.47 5.42 -39.30
N TYR A 5 4.39 4.46 -39.15
CA TYR A 5 4.66 3.76 -37.90
C TYR A 5 5.06 4.72 -36.79
N ASP A 6 6.04 5.59 -37.05
CA ASP A 6 6.53 6.55 -36.06
C ASP A 6 5.42 7.55 -35.67
N ALA A 7 4.59 8.00 -36.63
CA ALA A 7 3.48 8.92 -36.35
C ALA A 7 2.39 8.30 -35.47
N ILE A 8 2.02 7.03 -35.68
CA ILE A 8 1.01 6.35 -34.84
C ILE A 8 1.55 6.13 -33.43
N LEU A 9 2.82 5.74 -33.29
CA LEU A 9 3.46 5.60 -31.99
C LEU A 9 3.56 6.92 -31.23
N GLU A 10 3.89 8.02 -31.91
CA GLU A 10 3.94 9.36 -31.29
C GLU A 10 2.57 9.77 -30.76
N VAL A 11 1.50 9.63 -31.56
CA VAL A 11 0.14 9.95 -31.13
C VAL A 11 -0.29 9.11 -29.92
N ASN A 12 -0.04 7.81 -29.96
CA ASN A 12 -0.42 6.92 -28.87
C ASN A 12 0.44 7.11 -27.61
N TYR A 13 1.72 7.49 -27.77
CA TYR A 13 2.56 7.87 -26.65
C TYR A 13 2.11 9.18 -26.00
N GLU A 14 1.75 10.19 -26.81
CA GLU A 14 1.19 11.44 -26.29
C GLU A 14 -0.10 11.15 -25.49
N HIS A 15 -1.02 10.37 -26.06
CA HIS A 15 -2.29 10.05 -25.43
C HIS A 15 -2.11 9.23 -24.14
N TRP A 16 -1.34 8.14 -24.17
CA TRP A 16 -1.27 7.22 -23.04
C TRP A 16 -0.24 7.65 -21.99
N ILE A 17 0.93 8.16 -22.40
CA ILE A 17 2.03 8.46 -21.47
C ILE A 17 2.03 9.93 -21.05
N ILE A 18 1.95 10.87 -22.01
CA ILE A 18 2.07 12.30 -21.70
C ILE A 18 0.82 12.83 -21.02
N GLU A 19 -0.39 12.56 -21.55
CA GLU A 19 -1.63 13.05 -20.92
C GLU A 19 -1.84 12.50 -19.51
N ASN A 20 -1.35 11.29 -19.24
CA ASN A 20 -1.42 10.65 -17.92
C ASN A 20 -0.18 10.90 -17.04
N ASN A 21 0.76 11.76 -17.47
CA ASN A 21 2.01 12.09 -16.75
C ASN A 21 2.82 10.86 -16.29
N LEU A 22 2.83 9.80 -17.09
CA LEU A 22 3.58 8.58 -16.78
C LEU A 22 5.09 8.80 -17.03
N THR A 23 5.94 8.10 -16.28
CA THR A 23 7.40 8.26 -16.34
C THR A 23 8.09 7.39 -17.39
N THR A 24 7.33 6.56 -18.11
CA THR A 24 7.83 5.66 -19.15
C THR A 24 8.43 6.46 -20.31
N SER A 25 9.61 6.07 -20.80
CA SER A 25 10.23 6.74 -21.94
C SER A 25 9.60 6.28 -23.26
N PHE A 26 9.70 7.12 -24.30
CA PHE A 26 9.20 6.78 -25.64
C PHE A 26 9.82 5.50 -26.20
N GLU A 27 11.11 5.27 -25.94
CA GLU A 27 11.82 4.07 -26.40
C GLU A 27 11.33 2.80 -25.67
N ASP A 28 11.03 2.90 -24.37
CA ASP A 28 10.49 1.77 -23.61
C ASP A 28 9.06 1.45 -24.05
N PHE A 29 8.21 2.47 -24.27
CA PHE A 29 6.86 2.29 -24.78
C PHE A 29 6.86 1.65 -26.17
N ARG A 30 7.74 2.11 -27.07
CA ARG A 30 7.93 1.54 -28.39
C ARG A 30 8.39 0.09 -28.33
N LEU A 31 9.36 -0.23 -27.47
CA LEU A 31 9.85 -1.59 -27.30
C LEU A 31 8.72 -2.54 -26.90
N GLU A 32 7.89 -2.13 -25.95
CA GLU A 32 6.80 -2.94 -25.42
C GLU A 32 5.73 -3.19 -26.48
N ILE A 33 5.39 -2.17 -27.27
CA ILE A 33 4.52 -2.33 -28.45
C ILE A 33 5.15 -3.29 -29.46
N ASP A 34 6.42 -3.10 -29.81
CA ASP A 34 7.13 -3.95 -30.77
C ASP A 34 7.19 -5.43 -30.32
N LEU A 35 7.32 -5.68 -29.01
CA LEU A 35 7.31 -7.01 -28.42
C LEU A 35 5.91 -7.65 -28.48
N MET A 36 4.90 -6.91 -28.01
CA MET A 36 3.50 -7.36 -28.04
C MET A 36 3.00 -7.61 -29.45
N TYR A 37 3.43 -6.80 -30.41
CA TYR A 37 3.08 -6.93 -31.82
C TYR A 37 3.62 -8.22 -32.41
N ARG A 38 4.86 -8.58 -32.08
CA ARG A 38 5.45 -9.85 -32.52
C ARG A 38 4.81 -11.04 -31.83
N GLU A 39 4.46 -10.92 -30.56
CA GLU A 39 3.78 -12.01 -29.85
C GLU A 39 2.38 -12.27 -30.41
N SER A 40 1.66 -11.22 -30.81
CA SER A 40 0.28 -11.32 -31.28
C SER A 40 0.16 -11.70 -32.75
N TYR A 41 1.05 -11.18 -33.60
CA TYR A 41 0.92 -11.28 -35.06
C TYR A 41 2.08 -12.02 -35.75
N ASP A 42 3.10 -12.47 -35.01
CA ASP A 42 4.30 -13.18 -35.51
C ASP A 42 5.00 -12.45 -36.67
N GLN A 43 4.89 -11.12 -36.72
CA GLN A 43 5.48 -10.29 -37.75
C GLN A 43 5.92 -8.93 -37.21
N TYR A 44 6.73 -8.22 -38.00
CA TYR A 44 7.12 -6.86 -37.68
C TYR A 44 6.07 -5.87 -38.18
N PRO A 45 5.79 -4.78 -37.42
CA PRO A 45 4.82 -3.77 -37.84
C PRO A 45 5.05 -3.25 -39.25
N LEU A 46 6.33 -3.00 -39.61
CA LEU A 46 6.73 -2.48 -40.93
C LEU A 46 6.44 -3.43 -42.11
N TRP A 47 6.16 -4.70 -41.84
CA TRP A 47 5.90 -5.72 -42.86
C TRP A 47 4.41 -6.07 -42.96
N ASP A 48 3.57 -5.51 -42.09
CA ASP A 48 2.13 -5.70 -42.11
C ASP A 48 1.44 -4.69 -43.03
N SER A 49 0.49 -5.18 -43.84
CA SER A 49 -0.40 -4.36 -44.65
C SER A 49 -1.54 -3.72 -43.83
N GLU A 50 -1.89 -4.30 -42.68
CA GLU A 50 -2.92 -3.81 -41.75
C GLU A 50 -2.31 -3.19 -40.48
N MET A 51 -1.05 -2.73 -40.59
CA MET A 51 -0.26 -2.13 -39.51
C MET A 51 -1.04 -1.09 -38.70
N GLU A 52 -1.77 -0.20 -39.36
CA GLU A 52 -2.47 0.91 -38.70
C GLU A 52 -3.47 0.42 -37.66
N THR A 53 -4.29 -0.58 -37.99
CA THR A 53 -5.29 -1.13 -37.07
C THR A 53 -4.65 -1.94 -35.96
N HIS A 54 -3.71 -2.84 -36.31
CA HIS A 54 -3.07 -3.70 -35.32
C HIS A 54 -2.16 -2.94 -34.35
N LEU A 55 -1.51 -1.86 -34.80
CA LEU A 55 -0.64 -1.06 -33.94
C LEU A 55 -1.45 -0.24 -32.94
N ASP A 56 -2.60 0.29 -33.38
CA ASP A 56 -3.50 1.04 -32.51
C ASP A 56 -4.07 0.16 -31.40
N GLU A 57 -4.56 -1.04 -31.75
CA GLU A 57 -5.05 -2.02 -30.77
C GLU A 57 -3.97 -2.41 -29.75
N ILE A 58 -2.73 -2.62 -30.19
CA ILE A 58 -1.64 -2.98 -29.29
C ILE A 58 -1.19 -1.80 -28.44
N ALA A 59 -1.17 -0.59 -29.00
CA ALA A 59 -0.87 0.60 -28.24
C ALA A 59 -1.90 0.85 -27.14
N ASP A 60 -3.18 0.59 -27.39
CA ASP A 60 -4.24 0.64 -26.37
C ASP A 60 -4.04 -0.41 -25.28
N ILE A 61 -3.68 -1.65 -25.64
CA ILE A 61 -3.42 -2.72 -24.66
C ILE A 61 -2.22 -2.34 -23.78
N VAL A 62 -1.11 -1.91 -24.39
CA VAL A 62 0.12 -1.53 -23.67
C VAL A 62 -0.13 -0.29 -22.82
N GLY A 63 -0.81 0.73 -23.36
CA GLY A 63 -1.15 1.96 -22.65
C GLY A 63 -1.99 1.70 -21.40
N ASN A 64 -3.05 0.88 -21.53
CA ASN A 64 -3.88 0.48 -20.39
C ASN A 64 -3.08 -0.33 -19.36
N ALA A 65 -2.23 -1.27 -19.79
CA ALA A 65 -1.41 -2.05 -18.86
C ALA A 65 -0.43 -1.17 -18.04
N ILE A 66 0.18 -0.17 -18.68
CA ILE A 66 1.10 0.76 -17.99
C ILE A 66 0.31 1.64 -17.00
N LEU A 67 -0.86 2.13 -17.38
CA LEU A 67 -1.75 2.89 -16.50
C LEU A 67 -2.20 2.07 -15.27
N GLU A 68 -2.66 0.85 -15.49
CA GLU A 68 -3.06 -0.07 -14.42
C GLU A 68 -1.88 -0.37 -13.48
N SER A 69 -0.68 -0.59 -14.01
CA SER A 69 0.50 -0.83 -13.18
C SER A 69 0.88 0.38 -12.32
N SER A 70 0.70 1.59 -12.86
CA SER A 70 1.05 2.84 -12.19
C SER A 70 0.03 3.17 -11.10
N THR A 71 -1.26 3.05 -11.39
CA THR A 71 -2.35 3.21 -10.41
C THR A 71 -2.26 2.19 -9.28
N GLN A 72 -1.99 0.92 -9.58
CA GLN A 72 -1.75 -0.09 -8.54
C GLN A 72 -0.55 0.25 -7.66
N THR A 73 0.51 0.81 -8.24
CA THR A 73 1.70 1.21 -7.48
C THR A 73 1.39 2.39 -6.55
N GLU A 74 0.64 3.39 -7.02
CA GLU A 74 0.20 4.53 -6.21
C GLU A 74 -0.72 4.10 -5.06
N GLU A 75 -1.73 3.27 -5.33
CA GLU A 75 -2.62 2.71 -4.29
C GLU A 75 -1.85 1.88 -3.24
N GLN A 76 -0.83 1.14 -3.67
CA GLN A 76 0.03 0.38 -2.76
C GLN A 76 0.93 1.30 -1.92
N VAL A 77 1.39 2.42 -2.46
CA VAL A 77 2.18 3.40 -1.70
C VAL A 77 1.28 4.13 -0.70
N ASP A 78 0.10 4.57 -1.11
CA ASP A 78 -0.87 5.25 -0.24
C ASP A 78 -1.34 4.35 0.90
N SER A 79 -1.65 3.09 0.61
CA SER A 79 -2.04 2.13 1.65
C SER A 79 -0.90 1.87 2.66
N LYS A 80 0.36 1.80 2.21
CA LYS A 80 1.52 1.67 3.11
C LYS A 80 1.70 2.90 3.99
N ILE A 81 1.58 4.11 3.42
CA ILE A 81 1.69 5.36 4.18
C ILE A 81 0.61 5.42 5.26
N ARG A 82 -0.65 5.13 4.91
CA ARG A 82 -1.77 5.09 5.88
C ARG A 82 -1.50 4.08 7.00
N LYS A 83 -1.03 2.88 6.67
CA LYS A 83 -0.66 1.86 7.67
C LYS A 83 0.43 2.35 8.63
N GLU A 84 1.46 3.02 8.11
CA GLU A 84 2.51 3.59 8.96
C GLU A 84 1.99 4.70 9.89
N GLU A 85 1.05 5.52 9.43
CA GLU A 85 0.40 6.55 10.24
C GLU A 85 -0.41 5.93 11.39
N ILE A 86 -1.24 4.92 11.08
CA ILE A 86 -2.02 4.17 12.08
C ILE A 86 -1.10 3.54 13.14
N LYS A 87 0.03 2.93 12.74
CA LYS A 87 1.03 2.40 13.68
C LYS A 87 1.59 3.47 14.60
N LYS A 88 1.99 4.62 14.06
CA LYS A 88 2.52 5.75 14.86
C LYS A 88 1.49 6.29 15.83
N GLN A 89 0.25 6.41 15.40
CA GLN A 89 -0.86 6.87 16.23
C GLN A 89 -1.12 5.90 17.39
N LEU A 90 -1.18 4.60 17.09
CA LEU A 90 -1.32 3.56 18.10
C LEU A 90 -0.16 3.60 19.12
N LEU A 91 1.10 3.71 18.67
CA LEU A 91 2.26 3.80 19.56
C LEU A 91 2.15 5.01 20.52
N ASN A 92 1.75 6.16 20.00
CA ASN A 92 1.55 7.37 20.81
C ASN A 92 0.44 7.17 21.85
N HIS A 93 -0.68 6.55 21.47
CA HIS A 93 -1.81 6.35 22.35
C HIS A 93 -1.57 5.27 23.40
N VAL A 94 -0.83 4.22 23.05
CA VAL A 94 -0.35 3.23 24.02
C VAL A 94 0.59 3.88 25.03
N GLU A 95 1.50 4.76 24.59
CA GLU A 95 2.39 5.48 25.50
C GLU A 95 1.63 6.45 26.43
N LEU A 96 0.62 7.17 25.91
CA LEU A 96 -0.30 7.97 26.73
C LEU A 96 -1.05 7.11 27.75
N PHE A 97 -1.60 5.98 27.32
CA PHE A 97 -2.27 5.02 28.19
C PHE A 97 -1.36 4.54 29.31
N LEU A 98 -0.12 4.16 29.00
CA LEU A 98 0.86 3.72 29.99
C LEU A 98 1.22 4.84 30.98
N ARG A 99 1.32 6.09 30.52
CA ARG A 99 1.53 7.27 31.39
C ARG A 99 0.35 7.51 32.32
N TYR A 100 -0.88 7.41 31.84
CA TYR A 100 -2.07 7.53 32.71
C TYR A 100 -2.16 6.38 33.70
N LYS A 101 -1.83 5.15 33.25
CA LYS A 101 -1.77 3.98 34.12
C LYS A 101 -0.76 4.15 35.25
N SER A 102 0.41 4.73 34.96
CA SER A 102 1.47 4.96 35.96
C SER A 102 1.14 6.04 36.99
N GLN A 103 0.10 6.85 36.76
CA GLN A 103 -0.37 7.87 37.70
C GLN A 103 -1.43 7.35 38.69
N ARG A 104 -1.91 6.11 38.56
CA ARG A 104 -2.90 5.54 39.49
C ARG A 104 -2.30 5.34 40.89
N PHE A 105 -3.06 5.74 41.91
CA PHE A 105 -2.67 5.69 43.32
C PHE A 105 -2.50 4.25 43.85
N GLU A 106 -3.33 3.32 43.38
CA GLU A 106 -3.16 1.88 43.61
C GLU A 106 -2.63 1.24 42.32
N GLN A 107 -1.46 0.62 42.41
CA GLN A 107 -0.88 -0.21 41.36
C GLN A 107 -0.66 -1.60 41.91
N GLU A 108 -1.28 -2.62 41.30
CA GLU A 108 -0.97 -4.02 41.61
C GLU A 108 0.50 -4.35 41.31
N TYR A 109 1.13 -3.61 40.39
CA TYR A 109 2.54 -3.73 40.05
C TYR A 109 3.17 -2.36 39.71
N PRO A 110 4.34 -2.02 40.28
CA PRO A 110 5.01 -0.76 39.99
C PRO A 110 5.54 -0.76 38.55
N GLN A 111 5.14 0.21 37.73
CA GLN A 111 5.80 0.55 36.45
C GLN A 111 5.87 -0.55 35.37
N ASN A 112 4.89 -1.44 35.31
CA ASN A 112 4.86 -2.40 34.22
C ASN A 112 4.42 -1.67 32.93
N ARG A 113 5.34 -1.49 31.97
CA ARG A 113 5.04 -1.25 30.53
C ARG A 113 4.29 -2.45 29.93
N ARG A 114 3.27 -2.95 30.62
CA ARG A 114 2.47 -4.11 30.26
C ARG A 114 1.05 -3.65 30.03
N LEU A 115 0.43 -4.21 29.01
CA LEU A 115 -0.94 -3.94 28.62
C LEU A 115 -1.60 -5.24 28.19
N LYS A 116 -2.93 -5.32 28.34
CA LYS A 116 -3.71 -6.42 27.81
C LYS A 116 -4.09 -6.14 26.37
N ARG A 117 -4.32 -7.16 25.55
CA ARG A 117 -4.88 -6.98 24.21
C ARG A 117 -6.19 -6.17 24.22
N LYS A 118 -7.05 -6.42 25.21
CA LYS A 118 -8.28 -5.62 25.42
C LYS A 118 -8.01 -4.13 25.63
N ASP A 119 -6.87 -3.73 26.18
CA ASP A 119 -6.54 -2.31 26.37
C ASP A 119 -6.34 -1.61 25.01
N VAL A 120 -5.73 -2.28 24.04
CA VAL A 120 -5.61 -1.80 22.64
C VAL A 120 -6.99 -1.63 22.01
N TRP A 121 -7.87 -2.61 22.20
CA TRP A 121 -9.25 -2.53 21.71
C TRP A 121 -10.00 -1.35 22.33
N ASN A 122 -9.83 -1.08 23.63
CA ASN A 122 -10.45 0.09 24.25
C ASN A 122 -9.92 1.41 23.69
N ILE A 123 -8.62 1.50 23.39
CA ILE A 123 -8.01 2.69 22.76
C ILE A 123 -8.63 2.90 21.37
N GLN A 124 -8.70 1.84 20.57
CA GLN A 124 -9.33 1.87 19.24
C GLN A 124 -10.77 2.36 19.30
N MET A 125 -11.59 1.83 20.22
CA MET A 125 -12.98 2.24 20.37
C MET A 125 -13.14 3.73 20.69
N VAL A 126 -12.20 4.31 21.45
CA VAL A 126 -12.22 5.75 21.77
C VAL A 126 -11.90 6.58 20.54
N ASP A 127 -10.83 6.23 19.83
CA ASP A 127 -10.37 6.97 18.66
C ASP A 127 -11.32 6.85 17.47
N PHE A 128 -11.90 5.66 17.26
CA PHE A 128 -12.92 5.44 16.24
C PHE A 128 -14.15 6.30 16.52
N ALA A 129 -14.59 6.38 17.78
CA ALA A 129 -15.70 7.24 18.17
C ALA A 129 -15.37 8.73 18.04
N ALA A 130 -14.10 9.12 18.16
CA ALA A 130 -13.62 10.49 17.94
C ALA A 130 -13.47 10.84 16.44
N GLY A 131 -13.48 9.85 15.55
CA GLY A 131 -13.22 10.01 14.12
C GLY A 131 -11.72 10.13 13.78
N ASP A 132 -10.84 9.72 14.71
CA ASP A 132 -9.39 9.75 14.53
C ASP A 132 -8.86 8.55 13.75
N ILE A 133 -9.69 7.51 13.60
CA ILE A 133 -9.45 6.33 12.73
C ILE A 133 -10.73 5.98 11.98
N GLU A 134 -10.58 5.50 10.74
CA GLU A 134 -11.71 5.23 9.84
C GLU A 134 -12.33 3.85 10.02
N GLU A 135 -11.54 2.86 10.43
CA GLU A 135 -11.94 1.45 10.55
C GLU A 135 -11.94 1.01 12.01
N ASP A 136 -12.87 0.11 12.36
CA ASP A 136 -13.10 -0.35 13.73
C ASP A 136 -12.20 -1.51 14.15
N ASP A 137 -11.22 -1.90 13.33
CA ASP A 137 -10.18 -2.90 13.56
C ASP A 137 -8.75 -2.44 13.19
N ALA A 138 -8.58 -1.22 12.70
CA ALA A 138 -7.30 -0.64 12.25
C ALA A 138 -6.14 -0.79 13.25
N TYR A 139 -6.38 -0.55 14.54
CA TYR A 139 -5.34 -0.70 15.57
C TYR A 139 -5.07 -2.15 15.94
N ILE A 140 -6.04 -3.05 15.81
CA ILE A 140 -5.80 -4.47 16.07
C ILE A 140 -4.88 -5.04 15.00
N GLU A 141 -5.08 -4.68 13.73
CA GLU A 141 -4.17 -5.06 12.65
C GLU A 141 -2.77 -4.46 12.87
N ALA A 142 -2.70 -3.13 13.08
CA ALA A 142 -1.43 -2.46 13.35
C ALA A 142 -0.71 -3.03 14.58
N PHE A 143 -1.45 -3.42 15.61
CA PHE A 143 -0.90 -4.06 16.80
C PHE A 143 -0.25 -5.41 16.50
N GLN A 144 -0.87 -6.25 15.66
CA GLN A 144 -0.29 -7.54 15.25
C GLN A 144 1.02 -7.33 14.49
N GLU A 145 1.05 -6.40 13.53
CA GLU A 145 2.28 -6.07 12.79
C GLU A 145 3.37 -5.54 13.75
N LEU A 146 3.02 -4.70 14.73
CA LEU A 146 3.97 -4.19 15.73
C LEU A 146 4.47 -5.28 16.71
N VAL A 147 3.68 -6.32 16.97
CA VAL A 147 4.13 -7.51 17.71
C VAL A 147 5.20 -8.26 16.91
N GLU A 148 4.98 -8.45 15.61
CA GLU A 148 5.93 -9.10 14.71
C GLU A 148 7.23 -8.30 14.54
N GLU A 149 7.12 -6.97 14.46
CA GLU A 149 8.27 -6.04 14.42
C GLU A 149 9.03 -5.95 15.76
N GLY A 150 8.46 -6.47 16.86
CA GLY A 150 9.13 -6.57 18.16
C GLY A 150 8.90 -5.39 19.11
N TYR A 151 8.01 -4.44 18.78
CA TYR A 151 7.60 -3.37 19.69
C TYR A 151 6.83 -3.90 20.90
N TYR A 152 6.13 -5.02 20.73
CA TYR A 152 5.36 -5.68 21.78
C TYR A 152 5.77 -7.14 21.95
N LYS A 153 6.10 -7.53 23.17
CA LYS A 153 6.43 -8.91 23.52
C LYS A 153 5.29 -9.54 24.31
N LEU A 154 4.72 -10.63 23.80
CA LEU A 154 3.79 -11.44 24.58
C LEU A 154 4.52 -12.04 25.80
N VAL A 155 3.99 -11.77 26.99
CA VAL A 155 4.57 -12.23 28.27
C VAL A 155 3.75 -13.36 28.86
N GLU A 156 2.43 -13.27 28.76
CA GLU A 156 1.51 -14.21 29.39
C GLU A 156 0.26 -14.35 28.52
N THR A 157 -0.11 -15.58 28.21
CA THR A 157 -1.35 -15.90 27.51
C THR A 157 -2.51 -15.90 28.50
N GLY A 158 -3.60 -15.20 28.17
CA GLY A 158 -4.82 -15.28 28.94
C GLY A 158 -5.56 -16.60 28.69
N GLY A 159 -6.62 -16.85 29.47
CA GLY A 159 -7.59 -17.91 29.11
C GLY A 159 -8.39 -17.60 27.83
N ASP A 160 -8.29 -16.36 27.34
CA ASP A 160 -8.87 -15.81 26.12
C ASP A 160 -7.86 -14.78 25.57
N GLU A 161 -7.72 -14.69 24.24
CA GLU A 161 -6.76 -13.81 23.56
C GLU A 161 -6.88 -12.32 23.96
N LYS A 162 -8.08 -11.88 24.34
CA LYS A 162 -8.30 -10.50 24.83
C LYS A 162 -7.60 -10.22 26.15
N HIS A 163 -7.26 -11.27 26.89
CA HIS A 163 -6.59 -11.22 28.18
C HIS A 163 -5.09 -11.48 28.10
N ASP A 164 -4.55 -11.72 26.90
CA ASP A 164 -3.11 -11.78 26.66
C ASP A 164 -2.42 -10.52 27.14
N ILE A 165 -1.30 -10.70 27.84
CA ILE A 165 -0.51 -9.64 28.42
C ILE A 165 0.75 -9.45 27.58
N PHE A 166 0.88 -8.25 27.05
CA PHE A 166 2.03 -7.80 26.28
C PHE A 166 2.88 -6.86 27.10
N HIS A 167 4.18 -6.85 26.84
CA HIS A 167 5.14 -5.88 27.33
C HIS A 167 5.62 -5.00 26.18
N VAL A 168 5.53 -3.69 26.36
CA VAL A 168 6.03 -2.71 25.39
C VAL A 168 7.53 -2.58 25.55
N VAL A 169 8.26 -2.95 24.50
CA VAL A 169 9.71 -2.88 24.43
C VAL A 169 10.11 -1.42 24.18
N GLU A 170 11.14 -0.94 24.87
CA GLU A 170 11.76 0.35 24.53
C GLU A 170 12.59 0.16 23.26
N VAL A 171 12.25 0.90 22.21
CA VAL A 171 12.95 0.90 20.91
C VAL A 171 13.76 2.18 20.79
#